data_AF-A0A529SFV2-F1
#
_entry.id   AF-A0A529SFV2-F1
#
_cell.length_a   1.000
_cell.length_b   1.000
_cell.length_c   1.000
_cell.angle_alpha   90.00
_cell.angle_beta   90.00
_cell.angle_gamma   90.00
#
_symmetry.space_group_name_H-M   'P 1'
#
loop_
_entity.id
_entity.type
_entity.pdbx_description
1 polymer ?
#
loop_
_entity_poly.entity_id
_entity_poly.type
_entity_poly.pdbx_seq_one_letter_code
_entity_poly.pdbx_strand_id
1 'polypeptide(L)'
;EMQVGRYYLERREYIAAVKRFRTVVETYSNTRHVEEALARLTESYYAMGLTSEAQTAAAVLGTNYPDSQWYKDSYKLLQSNGLEPRENAGSWISKAGKLITGA
;
A
#
# COMPACT_ATOMS: atom_id res chain seq x y z
N GLU A 1 -11.04 10.45 -1.15
CA GLU A 1 -10.15 9.47 -0.49
C GLU A 1 -8.67 9.86 -0.45
N MET A 2 -7.93 9.94 -1.56
CA MET A 2 -6.47 10.17 -1.50
C MET A 2 -6.04 11.41 -0.70
N GLN A 3 -6.64 12.57 -0.97
CA GLN A 3 -6.31 13.82 -0.26
C GLN A 3 -6.59 13.70 1.25
N VAL A 4 -7.72 13.09 1.62
CA VAL A 4 -8.12 12.88 3.01
C VAL A 4 -7.18 11.88 3.70
N GLY A 5 -6.77 10.83 2.99
CA GLY A 5 -5.79 9.87 3.51
C GLY A 5 -4.44 10.52 3.79
N ARG A 6 -3.94 11.37 2.87
CA ARG A 6 -2.70 12.14 3.08
C ARG A 6 -2.79 13.07 4.28
N TYR A 7 -3.92 13.77 4.43
CA TYR A 7 -4.17 14.64 5.58
C TYR A 7 -4.06 13.88 6.92
N TYR A 8 -4.64 12.67 7.00
CA TYR A 8 -4.51 11.84 8.20
C TYR A 8 -3.09 11.30 8.39
N LEU A 9 -2.42 10.90 7.31
CA LEU A 9 -1.07 10.36 7.35
C LEU A 9 -0.04 11.41 7.86
N GLU A 10 -0.12 12.64 7.37
CA GLU A 10 0.73 13.76 7.82
C GLU A 10 0.62 14.02 9.33
N ARG A 11 -0.58 13.76 9.88
CA ARG A 11 -0.87 13.89 11.32
C ARG A 11 -0.58 12.63 12.12
N ARG A 12 0.00 11.60 11.49
CA ARG A 12 0.27 10.28 12.08
C ARG A 12 -0.98 9.54 12.55
N GLU A 13 -2.14 9.89 12.00
CA GLU A 13 -3.42 9.23 12.27
C GLU A 13 -3.57 8.00 11.36
N TYR A 14 -2.68 7.02 11.53
CA TYR A 14 -2.47 5.93 10.57
C TYR A 14 -3.70 5.07 10.30
N ILE A 15 -4.51 4.76 11.33
CA ILE A 15 -5.74 3.96 11.14
C ILE A 15 -6.74 4.69 10.25
N ALA A 16 -6.89 6.00 10.43
CA ALA A 16 -7.77 6.82 9.60
C ALA A 16 -7.24 6.91 8.16
N ALA A 17 -5.93 7.10 8.00
CA ALA A 17 -5.28 7.12 6.69
C ALA A 17 -5.46 5.78 5.94
N VAL A 18 -5.21 4.65 6.60
CA VAL A 18 -5.39 3.30 6.05
C VAL A 18 -6.81 3.10 5.53
N LYS A 19 -7.84 3.51 6.28
CA LYS A 19 -9.23 3.39 5.84
C LYS A 19 -9.47 4.12 4.51
N ARG A 20 -8.90 5.31 4.34
CA ARG A 20 -9.03 6.11 3.11
C ARG A 20 -8.29 5.50 1.94
N PHE A 21 -7.04 5.08 2.13
CA PHE A 21 -6.26 4.46 1.06
C PHE A 21 -6.83 3.11 0.64
N ARG A 22 -7.33 2.32 1.60
CA ARG A 22 -8.03 1.07 1.32
C ARG A 22 -9.22 1.27 0.38
N THR A 23 -10.06 2.28 0.61
CA THR A 23 -11.16 2.60 -0.31
C THR A 23 -10.68 2.91 -1.72
N VAL A 24 -9.51 3.53 -1.89
CA VAL A 24 -8.91 3.74 -3.22
C VAL A 24 -8.55 2.42 -3.90
N VAL A 25 -7.90 1.52 -3.17
CA VAL A 25 -7.49 0.21 -3.71
C VAL A 25 -8.69 -0.69 -4.00
N GLU A 26 -9.71 -0.71 -3.14
CA GLU A 26 -10.87 -1.61 -3.28
C GLU A 26 -11.93 -1.08 -4.25
N THR A 27 -12.16 0.23 -4.31
CA THR A 27 -13.28 0.83 -5.08
C THR A 27 -12.83 1.54 -6.35
N TYR A 28 -11.61 2.07 -6.37
CA TYR A 28 -11.09 2.89 -7.47
C TYR A 28 -9.86 2.25 -8.13
N SER A 29 -9.85 0.91 -8.21
CA SER A 29 -8.73 0.07 -8.66
C SER A 29 -8.25 0.33 -10.10
N ASN A 30 -9.08 0.97 -10.93
CA ASN A 30 -8.77 1.33 -12.32
C ASN A 30 -8.16 2.74 -12.48
N THR A 31 -7.85 3.43 -11.38
CA THR A 31 -7.31 4.79 -11.42
C THR A 31 -5.80 4.82 -11.19
N ARG A 32 -5.13 5.86 -11.72
CA ARG A 32 -3.69 6.13 -11.48
C ARG A 32 -3.32 6.33 -10.00
N HIS A 33 -4.31 6.51 -9.13
CA HIS A 33 -4.10 6.76 -7.71
C HIS A 33 -3.84 5.50 -6.90
N VAL A 34 -4.07 4.32 -7.49
CA VAL A 34 -3.92 3.03 -6.81
C VAL A 34 -2.46 2.76 -6.45
N GLU A 35 -1.53 3.12 -7.34
CA GLU A 35 -0.09 3.05 -7.08
C GLU A 35 0.31 3.80 -5.81
N GLU A 36 -0.09 5.08 -5.73
CA GLU A 36 0.17 5.91 -4.55
C GLU A 36 -0.54 5.34 -3.32
N ALA A 37 -1.81 4.91 -3.46
CA ALA A 37 -2.58 4.36 -2.34
C ALA A 37 -1.90 3.12 -1.72
N LEU A 38 -1.40 2.20 -2.55
CA LEU A 38 -0.67 1.02 -2.07
C LEU A 38 0.64 1.42 -1.37
N ALA A 39 1.39 2.38 -1.89
CA ALA A 39 2.59 2.88 -1.22
C ALA A 39 2.27 3.55 0.13
N ARG A 40 1.19 4.33 0.21
CA ARG A 40 0.75 4.94 1.47
C ARG A 40 0.21 3.93 2.46
N LEU A 41 -0.38 2.82 2.00
CA LEU A 41 -0.70 1.68 2.85
C LEU A 41 0.57 1.04 3.40
N THR A 42 1.60 0.81 2.57
CA THR A 42 2.91 0.33 3.04
C THR A 42 3.47 1.25 4.12
N GLU A 43 3.51 2.56 3.88
CA GLU A 43 4.02 3.56 4.84
C GLU A 43 3.22 3.55 6.15
N SER A 44 1.89 3.53 6.07
CA SER A 44 1.03 3.56 7.26
C SER A 44 1.14 2.29 8.09
N TYR A 45 1.17 1.11 7.46
CA TYR A 45 1.34 -0.16 8.15
C TYR A 45 2.74 -0.29 8.76
N TYR A 46 3.76 0.13 8.01
CA TYR A 46 5.14 0.15 8.48
C TYR A 46 5.30 1.03 9.73
N ALA A 47 4.74 2.24 9.71
CA ALA A 47 4.78 3.15 10.85
C ALA A 47 4.07 2.61 12.10
N MET A 48 3.06 1.73 11.94
CA MET A 48 2.38 1.06 13.04
C MET A 48 3.08 -0.24 13.50
N GLY A 49 4.17 -0.66 12.84
CA GLY A 49 4.84 -1.94 13.12
C GLY A 49 4.09 -3.16 12.59
N LEU A 50 3.10 -2.97 11.72
CA LEU A 50 2.32 -4.03 11.07
C LEU A 50 3.08 -4.52 9.83
N THR A 51 4.17 -5.25 10.08
CA THR A 51 5.15 -5.63 9.06
C THR A 51 4.57 -6.50 7.96
N SER A 52 3.74 -7.48 8.31
CA SER A 52 3.07 -8.39 7.36
C SER A 52 2.22 -7.63 6.34
N GLU A 53 1.42 -6.67 6.81
CA GLU A 53 0.56 -5.83 5.98
C GLU A 53 1.39 -4.86 5.13
N ALA A 54 2.44 -4.27 5.70
CA ALA A 54 3.34 -3.38 4.96
C ALA A 54 4.06 -4.11 3.81
N GLN A 55 4.62 -5.29 4.11
CA GLN A 55 5.26 -6.16 3.14
C GLN A 55 4.29 -6.63 2.05
N THR A 56 3.05 -6.95 2.43
CA THR A 56 2.01 -7.36 1.47
C THR A 56 1.63 -6.22 0.55
N ALA A 57 1.40 -5.01 1.08
CA ALA A 57 1.10 -3.83 0.27
C ALA A 57 2.21 -3.50 -0.73
N ALA A 58 3.47 -3.59 -0.29
CA ALA A 58 4.62 -3.36 -1.16
C ALA A 58 4.76 -4.46 -2.22
N ALA A 59 4.47 -5.72 -1.88
CA ALA A 59 4.51 -6.83 -2.82
C ALA A 59 3.44 -6.67 -3.89
N VAL A 60 2.20 -6.36 -3.51
CA VAL A 60 1.11 -6.08 -4.46
C VAL A 60 1.45 -4.88 -5.34
N LEU A 61 2.02 -3.81 -4.77
CA LEU A 61 2.49 -2.66 -5.53
C LEU A 61 3.57 -3.05 -6.56
N GLY A 62 4.58 -3.81 -6.16
CA GLY A 62 5.65 -4.26 -7.04
C GLY A 62 5.20 -5.22 -8.14
N THR A 63 4.25 -6.10 -7.84
CA THR A 63 3.67 -7.03 -8.84
C THR A 63 2.89 -6.28 -9.91
N ASN A 64 2.11 -5.26 -9.53
CA ASN A 64 1.26 -4.52 -10.47
C ASN A 64 1.99 -3.36 -11.16
N TYR A 65 2.98 -2.76 -10.49
CA TYR A 65 3.63 -1.52 -10.91
C TYR A 65 5.15 -1.55 -10.64
N PRO A 66 5.90 -2.51 -11.20
CA PRO A 66 7.31 -2.75 -10.87
C PRO A 66 8.23 -1.56 -11.19
N ASP A 67 7.89 -0.74 -12.19
CA ASP A 67 8.70 0.41 -12.59
C ASP A 67 8.34 1.71 -11.87
N SER A 68 7.26 1.71 -11.08
CA SER A 68 6.73 2.90 -10.43
C SER A 68 7.69 3.46 -9.37
N GLN A 69 7.80 4.79 -9.31
CA GLN A 69 8.56 5.46 -8.27
C GLN A 69 8.03 5.10 -6.87
N TRP A 70 6.71 4.92 -6.75
CA TRP A 70 6.05 4.50 -5.52
C TRP A 70 6.54 3.15 -5.02
N TYR A 71 6.77 2.19 -5.93
CA TYR A 71 7.33 0.89 -5.57
C TYR A 71 8.76 1.03 -5.08
N LYS A 72 9.60 1.78 -5.80
CA LYS A 72 11.00 2.01 -5.44
C LYS A 72 11.15 2.62 -4.04
N ASP A 73 10.30 3.58 -3.71
CA ASP A 73 10.32 4.24 -2.40
C ASP A 73 9.80 3.32 -1.29
N SER A 74 8.72 2.57 -1.56
CA SER A 74 8.18 1.58 -0.61
C SER A 74 9.18 0.46 -0.32
N TYR A 75 9.90 0.00 -1.35
CA TYR A 75 10.95 -1.00 -1.24
C TYR A 75 12.09 -0.52 -0.35
N LYS A 76 12.60 0.70 -0.60
CA LYS A 76 13.63 1.33 0.23
C LYS A 76 13.17 1.50 1.69
N LEU A 77 11.92 1.90 1.90
CA LEU A 77 11.35 2.04 3.24
C LEU A 77 11.42 0.71 4.01
N LEU A 78 10.98 -0.39 3.41
CA LEU A 78 11.05 -1.71 4.05
C LEU A 78 12.49 -2.13 4.35
N GLN A 79 13.41 -1.93 3.40
CA GLN A 79 14.81 -2.29 3.57
C GLN A 79 15.49 -1.54 4.73
N SER A 80 15.02 -0.34 5.06
CA SER A 80 15.57 0.44 6.19
C SER A 80 15.49 -0.28 7.54
N ASN A 81 14.63 -1.29 7.67
CA ASN A 81 14.52 -2.14 8.85
C ASN A 81 14.69 -3.64 8.52
N GLY A 82 15.43 -3.95 7.46
CA GLY A 82 15.73 -5.33 7.05
C GLY A 82 14.52 -6.12 6.52
N LEU A 83 13.45 -5.43 6.13
CA LEU A 83 12.26 -6.04 5.55
C LEU A 83 12.34 -6.01 4.02
N GLU A 84 11.62 -6.93 3.40
CA GLU A 84 11.46 -7.04 1.94
C GLU A 84 9.99 -7.26 1.58
N PRO A 85 9.53 -6.86 0.38
CA PRO A 85 8.17 -7.15 -0.04
C PRO A 85 7.88 -8.64 -0.01
N ARG A 86 6.86 -9.03 0.74
CA ARG A 86 6.42 -10.42 0.87
C ARG A 86 4.92 -10.46 0.98
N GLU A 87 4.29 -11.11 0.01
CA GLU A 87 2.84 -11.18 -0.06
C GLU A 87 2.28 -12.24 0.91
N ASN A 88 1.28 -11.85 1.70
CA ASN A 88 0.40 -12.79 2.38
C ASN A 88 -0.89 -12.99 1.57
N ALA A 89 -1.01 -14.13 0.90
CA ALA A 89 -2.15 -14.45 0.03
C ALA A 89 -3.53 -14.44 0.73
N GLY A 90 -3.58 -14.58 2.06
CA GLY A 90 -4.81 -14.48 2.85
C GLY A 90 -5.27 -13.03 3.11
N SER A 91 -4.39 -12.04 2.89
CA SER A 91 -4.67 -10.63 3.14
C SER A 91 -5.75 -10.08 2.22
N TRP A 92 -6.50 -9.10 2.72
CA TRP A 92 -7.44 -8.33 1.90
C TRP A 92 -6.70 -7.56 0.78
N ILE A 93 -5.45 -7.16 1.03
CA ILE A 93 -4.64 -6.39 0.07
C ILE A 93 -4.32 -7.24 -1.16
N SER A 94 -3.94 -8.50 -0.95
CA SER A 94 -3.73 -9.48 -2.03
C SER A 94 -4.98 -9.71 -2.85
N LYS A 95 -6.14 -9.81 -2.19
CA LYS A 95 -7.43 -9.98 -2.89
C LYS A 95 -7.75 -8.76 -3.75
N ALA A 96 -7.58 -7.56 -3.20
CA ALA A 96 -7.80 -6.32 -3.95
C ALA A 96 -6.78 -6.14 -5.08
N GLY A 97 -5.53 -6.55 -4.87
CA GLY A 97 -4.46 -6.51 -5.85
C GLY A 97 -4.75 -7.29 -7.13
N LYS A 98 -5.39 -8.47 -7.01
CA LYS A 98 -5.79 -9.28 -8.17
C LYS A 98 -6.83 -8.58 -9.06
N LEU A 99 -7.68 -7.75 -8.47
CA LEU A 99 -8.68 -6.97 -9.20
C LEU A 99 -8.05 -5.85 -10.06
N ILE A 100 -6.83 -5.42 -9.75
CA ILE A 100 -6.12 -4.38 -10.50
C ILE A 100 -5.65 -4.93 -11.85
N THR A 101 -5.12 -6.16 -11.88
CA THR A 101 -4.64 -6.82 -13.11
C THR A 101 -5.75 -7.50 -13.92
N GLY A 102 -6.99 -7.52 -13.43
CA GLY A 102 -8.13 -8.14 -14.11
C GLY A 102 -8.13 -9.67 -14.08
N ALA A 103 -7.47 -10.28 -13.09
CA ALA A 103 -7.42 -11.74 -12.89
C ALA A 103 -8.54 -12.26 -11.97
#